data_AF-A0A9D6VZQ1-F1
#
_entry.id   AF-A0A9D6VZQ1-F1
#
_cell.length_a   1.000
_cell.length_b   1.000
_cell.length_c   1.000
_cell.angle_alpha   90.00
_cell.angle_beta   90.00
_cell.angle_gamma   90.00
#
_symmetry.space_group_name_H-M   'P 1'
#
loop_
_entity.id
_entity.type
_entity.pdbx_description
1 polymer ?
#
loop_
_entity_poly.entity_id
_entity_poly.type
_entity_poly.pdbx_seq_one_letter_code
_entity_poly.pdbx_strand_id
1 'polypeptide(L)'
;MKLSLRAGAGLASLILVLCVAPTLVRRDAPGRPAAPVRGRPAAGVVIASAAPARAAAVPAALAEEPPQTCAGVPARASTFSFPMEPREGEAVRLVAVSREALAPYVAEVSGARESVMLEPADRWGPGPYGSEFRAGVLGAGEYDVTLRDPVGGTILGCSTLRVLPAGARREREADGDAVWPIRRAWSGVLEDLYSVWVSRLFRTPGNFRGGWHRLHAVFRDPDRNVLYGALGWAEDDAGTADAPRPTAVRARADCGDLPYVLRAYFAWKLELPFRFQRCNRRNALQGAECYEERSNLTERYRGRSDPVERFNRFLETWVTVGVHSATPRTLPEDDGSDFYPIEMTRTALRPGTVYVWPYGHLLVITDWIEDEAGGVSLVAVDGHIDGTVTFKHFSPQNFPYLPGLRTFGFKTFRPIVYADGEIRPVDNAGIAAAEVPLVFSEEQYRFRRSRDFYRAVWRVSALFADDPSGS
;
A
#
# COMPACT_ATOMS: atom_id res chain seq x y z
N MET A 1 -13.46 -32.45 57.64
CA MET A 1 -12.28 -31.82 58.29
C MET A 1 -11.25 -31.47 57.22
N LYS A 2 -10.89 -30.18 57.15
CA LYS A 2 -9.63 -29.54 56.66
C LYS A 2 -9.08 -29.96 55.28
N LEU A 3 -9.19 -29.11 54.25
CA LEU A 3 -8.27 -28.03 53.83
C LEU A 3 -6.85 -28.49 53.46
N SER A 4 -6.38 -28.15 52.25
CA SER A 4 -5.33 -27.14 52.01
C SER A 4 -4.49 -27.37 50.73
N LEU A 5 -4.51 -26.38 49.81
CA LEU A 5 -3.42 -25.70 49.04
C LEU A 5 -2.27 -26.51 48.38
N ARG A 6 -1.53 -26.04 47.36
CA ARG A 6 -1.57 -25.01 46.29
C ARG A 6 -0.24 -25.18 45.49
N ALA A 7 -0.20 -24.61 44.26
CA ALA A 7 0.99 -24.11 43.52
C ALA A 7 2.03 -25.16 43.03
N GLY A 8 2.72 -25.01 41.89
CA GLY A 8 2.77 -23.96 40.87
C GLY A 8 4.13 -24.00 40.13
N ALA A 9 4.17 -23.32 38.99
CA ALA A 9 5.32 -22.82 38.21
C ALA A 9 5.98 -23.74 37.16
N GLY A 10 5.73 -23.38 35.89
CA GLY A 10 6.48 -23.81 34.71
C GLY A 10 7.69 -22.91 34.43
N LEU A 11 8.69 -23.51 33.77
CA LEU A 11 9.94 -22.89 33.37
C LEU A 11 9.74 -21.81 32.29
N ALA A 12 10.27 -20.62 32.56
CA ALA A 12 10.62 -19.61 31.55
C ALA A 12 12.14 -19.61 31.36
N SER A 13 12.63 -19.83 30.14
CA SER A 13 14.03 -19.71 29.78
C SER A 13 14.31 -18.29 29.29
N LEU A 14 15.07 -17.52 30.07
CA LEU A 14 15.63 -16.21 29.72
C LEU A 14 17.14 -16.38 29.55
N ILE A 15 17.67 -16.21 28.33
CA ILE A 15 19.11 -16.23 28.07
C ILE A 15 19.62 -14.78 28.17
N LEU A 16 20.40 -14.51 29.22
CA LEU A 16 21.14 -13.27 29.46
C LEU A 16 22.60 -13.50 29.06
N VAL A 17 23.10 -12.76 28.06
CA VAL A 17 24.53 -12.76 27.71
C VAL A 17 25.20 -11.57 28.41
N LEU A 18 26.01 -11.88 29.42
CA LEU A 18 26.94 -10.96 30.09
C LEU A 18 28.29 -11.00 29.38
N CYS A 19 28.74 -9.87 28.83
CA CYS A 19 30.14 -9.67 28.45
C CYS A 19 30.80 -8.72 29.45
N VAL A 20 31.79 -9.23 30.18
CA VAL A 20 32.69 -8.48 31.07
C VAL A 20 33.96 -8.10 30.29
N ALA A 21 34.40 -6.85 30.46
CA ALA A 21 35.54 -6.20 29.79
C ALA A 21 36.91 -6.74 30.23
N PRO A 22 38.00 -6.22 29.62
CA PRO A 22 38.93 -5.51 30.48
C PRO A 22 39.35 -4.13 29.94
N THR A 23 39.42 -3.21 30.90
CA THR A 23 40.00 -1.87 30.84
C THR A 23 41.52 -1.94 30.76
N LEU A 24 42.12 -1.27 29.79
CA LEU A 24 43.56 -1.00 29.77
C LEU A 24 43.81 0.47 30.12
N VAL A 25 44.25 0.68 31.35
CA VAL A 25 44.76 1.94 31.90
C VAL A 25 46.16 2.18 31.35
N ARG A 26 46.41 3.34 30.74
CA ARG A 26 47.76 3.81 30.40
C ARG A 26 48.06 5.08 31.21
N ARG A 27 49.16 5.03 31.97
CA ARG A 27 49.69 6.09 32.85
C ARG A 27 50.40 7.18 32.03
N ASP A 28 50.22 8.44 32.43
CA ASP A 28 51.00 9.62 32.03
C ASP A 28 52.29 9.79 32.86
N ALA A 29 53.36 10.32 32.23
CA ALA A 29 54.39 11.26 32.75
C ALA A 29 55.41 11.63 31.62
N PRO A 30 56.30 12.65 31.74
CA PRO A 30 56.05 14.08 31.47
C PRO A 30 57.02 14.76 30.44
N GLY A 31 56.59 15.89 29.84
CA GLY A 31 57.39 17.14 29.68
C GLY A 31 58.41 17.41 28.53
N ARG A 32 57.93 18.11 27.45
CA ARG A 32 58.50 19.26 26.66
C ARG A 32 59.83 19.16 25.87
N PRO A 33 60.11 20.02 24.84
CA PRO A 33 59.51 21.33 24.50
C PRO A 33 58.99 21.52 23.04
N ALA A 34 58.37 22.68 22.82
CA ALA A 34 57.62 23.11 21.65
C ALA A 34 58.48 23.61 20.47
N ALA A 35 57.99 23.41 19.24
CA ALA A 35 58.52 23.96 18.00
C ALA A 35 57.59 25.10 17.46
N PRO A 36 58.11 26.07 16.70
CA PRO A 36 57.43 27.33 16.45
C PRO A 36 56.31 27.22 15.41
N VAL A 37 55.18 27.89 15.69
CA VAL A 37 54.04 28.05 14.78
C VAL A 37 54.40 29.10 13.72
N ARG A 38 54.49 28.67 12.46
CA ARG A 38 54.48 29.57 11.30
C ARG A 38 53.03 29.86 10.90
N GLY A 39 52.67 31.14 10.88
CA GLY A 39 51.34 31.61 10.47
C GLY A 39 51.02 31.28 9.02
N ARG A 40 49.78 30.82 8.77
CA ARG A 40 49.16 30.77 7.45
C ARG A 40 48.32 32.05 7.25
N PRO A 41 48.33 32.66 6.07
CA PRO A 41 47.53 33.84 5.80
C PRO A 41 46.03 33.47 5.74
N ALA A 42 45.19 34.42 6.13
CA ALA A 42 43.74 34.30 6.07
C ALA A 42 43.28 34.07 4.61
N ALA A 43 42.63 32.93 4.35
CA ALA A 43 41.91 32.71 3.12
C ALA A 43 40.57 33.45 3.21
N GLY A 44 40.34 34.37 2.27
CA GLY A 44 39.10 35.13 2.15
C GLY A 44 37.90 34.21 1.94
N VAL A 45 36.81 34.52 2.64
CA VAL A 45 35.50 33.89 2.43
C VAL A 45 34.97 34.36 1.07
N VAL A 46 35.02 33.48 0.08
CA VAL A 46 34.24 33.64 -1.16
C VAL A 46 32.82 33.19 -0.84
N ILE A 47 31.89 34.13 -0.76
CA ILE A 47 30.46 33.82 -0.75
C ILE A 47 30.11 33.37 -2.16
N ALA A 48 30.11 32.06 -2.38
CA ALA A 48 29.58 31.48 -3.60
C ALA A 48 28.06 31.74 -3.62
N SER A 49 27.62 32.60 -4.54
CA SER A 49 26.22 32.72 -4.93
C SER A 49 25.70 31.32 -5.28
N ALA A 50 24.72 30.83 -4.52
CA ALA A 50 24.02 29.60 -4.84
C ALA A 50 23.34 29.80 -6.20
N ALA A 51 23.73 28.98 -7.18
CA ALA A 51 23.02 28.89 -8.45
C ALA A 51 21.55 28.54 -8.17
N PRO A 52 20.58 29.13 -8.91
CA PRO A 52 19.18 28.76 -8.75
C PRO A 52 19.04 27.25 -8.97
N ALA A 53 18.42 26.57 -8.01
CA ALA A 53 18.09 25.16 -8.13
C ALA A 53 17.31 24.98 -9.44
N ARG A 54 17.85 24.15 -10.36
CA ARG A 54 17.06 23.67 -11.50
C ARG A 54 15.80 23.04 -10.92
N ALA A 55 14.64 23.53 -11.33
CA ALA A 55 13.39 22.86 -11.04
C ALA A 55 13.52 21.40 -11.50
N ALA A 56 13.39 20.46 -10.56
CA ALA A 56 13.36 19.04 -10.91
C ALA A 56 12.20 18.86 -11.89
N ALA A 57 12.50 18.39 -13.10
CA ALA A 57 11.45 18.10 -14.06
C ALA A 57 10.58 16.99 -13.47
N VAL A 58 9.29 17.25 -13.27
CA VAL A 58 8.33 16.22 -12.88
C VAL A 58 8.41 15.13 -13.95
N PRO A 59 8.72 13.87 -13.59
CA PRO A 59 8.62 12.79 -14.55
C PRO A 59 7.20 12.79 -15.11
N ALA A 60 7.03 12.87 -16.43
CA ALA A 60 5.71 13.01 -17.05
C ALA A 60 4.70 11.93 -16.61
N ALA A 61 5.20 10.75 -16.21
CA ALA A 61 4.42 9.64 -15.68
C ALA A 61 3.91 9.82 -14.23
N LEU A 62 4.33 10.88 -13.53
CA LEU A 62 3.87 11.22 -12.17
C LEU A 62 3.08 12.50 -12.08
N ALA A 63 3.16 13.35 -13.11
CA ALA A 63 2.27 14.49 -13.20
C ALA A 63 0.86 13.95 -13.09
N GLU A 64 0.09 14.44 -12.12
CA GLU A 64 -1.30 14.04 -12.02
C GLU A 64 -1.99 14.39 -13.34
N GLU A 65 -2.45 13.37 -14.07
CA GLU A 65 -3.17 13.61 -15.32
C GLU A 65 -4.40 14.46 -14.99
N PRO A 66 -4.67 15.52 -15.78
CA PRO A 66 -5.85 16.33 -15.54
C PRO A 66 -7.07 15.41 -15.51
N PRO A 67 -8.00 15.62 -14.55
CA PRO A 67 -9.16 14.75 -14.43
C PRO A 67 -9.89 14.69 -15.78
N GLN A 68 -10.24 13.48 -16.18
CA GLN A 68 -10.99 13.24 -17.41
C GLN A 68 -12.22 14.15 -17.45
N THR A 69 -12.47 14.80 -18.58
CA THR A 69 -13.66 15.65 -18.74
C THR A 69 -14.83 14.82 -19.25
N CYS A 70 -15.94 14.87 -18.54
CA CYS A 70 -17.19 14.20 -18.86
C CYS A 70 -18.24 15.25 -19.22
N ALA A 71 -18.69 15.26 -20.49
CA ALA A 71 -19.62 16.26 -21.01
C ALA A 71 -19.20 17.72 -20.70
N GLY A 72 -17.90 18.00 -20.76
CA GLY A 72 -17.34 19.34 -20.49
C GLY A 72 -17.11 19.66 -19.01
N VAL A 73 -17.39 18.74 -18.09
CA VAL A 73 -17.16 18.90 -16.64
C VAL A 73 -16.01 17.99 -16.19
N PRO A 74 -15.05 18.47 -15.38
CA PRO A 74 -14.01 17.61 -14.80
C PRO A 74 -14.61 16.49 -13.94
N ALA A 75 -14.17 15.25 -14.16
CA ALA A 75 -14.58 14.11 -13.36
C ALA A 75 -14.07 14.24 -11.92
N ARG A 76 -14.95 13.96 -10.97
CA ARG A 76 -14.70 13.92 -9.53
C ARG A 76 -14.57 12.48 -9.00
N ALA A 77 -15.01 11.51 -9.80
CA ALA A 77 -14.88 10.08 -9.55
C ALA A 77 -14.43 9.35 -10.82
N SER A 78 -13.66 8.27 -10.63
CA SER A 78 -13.23 7.37 -11.71
C SER A 78 -13.83 5.99 -11.51
N THR A 79 -14.18 5.31 -12.60
CA THR A 79 -14.83 3.99 -12.56
C THR A 79 -13.95 2.91 -13.19
N PHE A 80 -13.93 1.74 -12.57
CA PHE A 80 -13.25 0.54 -13.03
C PHE A 80 -14.25 -0.60 -13.16
N SER A 81 -14.05 -1.51 -14.12
CA SER A 81 -14.87 -2.70 -14.32
C SER A 81 -14.09 -3.98 -14.03
N PHE A 82 -14.73 -4.94 -13.37
CA PHE A 82 -14.19 -6.26 -13.09
C PHE A 82 -15.20 -7.36 -13.53
N PRO A 83 -14.76 -8.41 -14.26
CA PRO A 83 -13.43 -8.61 -14.85
C PRO A 83 -12.98 -7.45 -15.75
N MET A 84 -11.67 -7.29 -15.95
CA MET A 84 -11.12 -6.19 -16.75
C MET A 84 -11.57 -6.25 -18.23
N GLU A 85 -11.78 -7.47 -18.72
CA GLU A 85 -12.30 -7.74 -20.06
C GLU A 85 -13.51 -8.68 -19.91
N PRO A 86 -14.68 -8.17 -19.49
CA PRO A 86 -15.84 -9.00 -19.26
C PRO A 86 -16.36 -9.57 -20.59
N ARG A 87 -16.90 -10.78 -20.55
CA ARG A 87 -17.60 -11.41 -21.69
C ARG A 87 -19.10 -11.45 -21.46
N GLU A 88 -19.85 -11.48 -22.55
CA GLU A 88 -21.28 -11.78 -22.51
C GLU A 88 -21.53 -13.07 -21.71
N GLY A 89 -22.46 -12.99 -20.77
CA GLY A 89 -22.75 -14.07 -19.81
C GLY A 89 -21.98 -13.99 -18.48
N GLU A 90 -20.91 -13.19 -18.39
CA GLU A 90 -20.19 -12.96 -17.14
C GLU A 90 -20.79 -11.77 -16.37
N ALA A 91 -20.78 -11.86 -15.04
CA ALA A 91 -21.24 -10.77 -14.20
C ALA A 91 -20.21 -9.63 -14.20
N VAL A 92 -20.68 -8.40 -14.39
CA VAL A 92 -19.87 -7.18 -14.35
C VAL A 92 -20.07 -6.46 -13.03
N ARG A 93 -18.96 -6.23 -12.33
CA ARG A 93 -18.86 -5.36 -11.16
C ARG A 93 -18.20 -4.06 -11.59
N LEU A 94 -18.77 -2.93 -11.16
CA LEU A 94 -18.12 -1.62 -11.29
C LEU A 94 -17.66 -1.14 -9.92
N VAL A 95 -16.48 -0.53 -9.88
CA VAL A 95 -15.92 0.11 -8.69
C VAL A 95 -15.64 1.56 -9.02
N ALA A 96 -16.35 2.47 -8.38
CA ALA A 96 -16.08 3.90 -8.46
C ALA A 96 -15.15 4.32 -7.32
N VAL A 97 -14.21 5.22 -7.57
CA VAL A 97 -13.32 5.79 -6.56
C VAL A 97 -13.30 7.32 -6.66
N SER A 98 -13.16 7.99 -5.51
CA SER A 98 -13.06 9.45 -5.40
C SER A 98 -12.22 9.86 -4.19
N ARG A 99 -11.62 11.05 -4.24
CA ARG A 99 -10.80 11.58 -3.12
C ARG A 99 -11.61 12.33 -2.08
N GLU A 100 -12.79 12.78 -2.44
CA GLU A 100 -13.69 13.55 -1.59
C GLU A 100 -14.97 12.76 -1.33
N ALA A 101 -15.64 13.07 -0.22
CA ALA A 101 -16.98 12.54 0.03
C ALA A 101 -17.94 13.13 -1.01
N LEU A 102 -18.52 12.28 -1.83
CA LEU A 102 -19.55 12.68 -2.80
C LEU A 102 -20.94 12.45 -2.19
N ALA A 103 -21.86 13.37 -2.48
CA ALA A 103 -23.29 13.15 -2.23
C ALA A 103 -23.75 11.87 -2.94
N PRO A 104 -24.83 11.21 -2.49
CA PRO A 104 -25.31 9.97 -3.10
C PRO A 104 -25.42 10.06 -4.63
N TYR A 105 -24.89 9.05 -5.32
CA TYR A 105 -24.87 8.98 -6.78
C TYR A 105 -25.17 7.57 -7.29
N VAL A 106 -25.59 7.50 -8.55
CA VAL A 106 -25.93 6.27 -9.29
C VAL A 106 -24.99 6.08 -10.48
N ALA A 107 -24.90 4.85 -10.98
CA ALA A 107 -24.19 4.54 -12.23
C ALA A 107 -25.19 4.21 -13.34
N GLU A 108 -25.17 5.00 -14.41
CA GLU A 108 -25.90 4.74 -15.65
C GLU A 108 -24.99 3.95 -16.59
N VAL A 109 -25.38 2.74 -16.99
CA VAL A 109 -24.66 1.90 -17.96
C VAL A 109 -25.49 1.84 -19.23
N SER A 110 -25.08 2.57 -20.25
CA SER A 110 -25.85 2.79 -21.48
C SER A 110 -25.14 2.19 -22.69
N GLY A 111 -25.76 1.17 -23.29
CA GLY A 111 -25.33 0.55 -24.54
C GLY A 111 -26.29 0.85 -25.69
N ALA A 112 -26.01 0.32 -26.88
CA ALA A 112 -26.81 0.59 -28.08
C ALA A 112 -28.26 0.08 -28.03
N ARG A 113 -28.54 -0.92 -27.19
CA ARG A 113 -29.85 -1.61 -27.11
C ARG A 113 -30.50 -1.55 -25.73
N GLU A 114 -29.72 -1.25 -24.71
CA GLU A 114 -30.15 -1.27 -23.31
C GLU A 114 -29.45 -0.16 -22.53
N SER A 115 -30.13 0.37 -21.52
CA SER A 115 -29.56 1.27 -20.54
C SER A 115 -30.07 0.85 -19.18
N VAL A 116 -29.16 0.75 -18.20
CA VAL A 116 -29.47 0.30 -16.85
C VAL A 116 -28.96 1.33 -15.86
N MET A 117 -29.83 1.74 -14.95
CA MET A 117 -29.46 2.57 -13.80
C MET A 117 -29.15 1.67 -12.61
N LEU A 118 -28.00 1.86 -11.98
CA LEU A 118 -27.50 1.07 -10.87
C LEU A 118 -27.34 1.92 -9.63
N GLU A 119 -28.04 1.53 -8.56
CA GLU A 119 -27.74 2.01 -7.23
C GLU A 119 -26.44 1.37 -6.70
N PRO A 120 -25.66 2.07 -5.88
CA PRO A 120 -24.51 1.46 -5.21
C PRO A 120 -24.95 0.29 -4.33
N ALA A 121 -24.34 -0.87 -4.54
CA ALA A 121 -24.52 -2.04 -3.70
C ALA A 121 -23.78 -1.91 -2.35
N ASP A 122 -22.72 -1.11 -2.32
CA ASP A 122 -21.88 -0.88 -1.14
C ASP A 122 -21.10 0.44 -1.31
N ARG A 123 -20.68 1.04 -0.20
CA ARG A 123 -19.86 2.27 -0.15
C ARG A 123 -18.77 2.17 0.94
N TRP A 124 -17.64 2.81 0.70
CA TRP A 124 -16.44 2.70 1.53
C TRP A 124 -15.75 4.04 1.76
N GLY A 125 -15.06 4.13 2.90
CA GLY A 125 -14.37 5.30 3.41
C GLY A 125 -14.20 5.17 4.94
N PRO A 126 -13.62 6.18 5.60
CA PRO A 126 -13.28 7.49 5.05
C PRO A 126 -11.83 7.58 4.52
N GLY A 127 -11.70 7.88 3.22
CA GLY A 127 -10.47 8.33 2.57
C GLY A 127 -9.54 7.25 1.99
N PRO A 128 -9.34 7.21 0.65
CA PRO A 128 -10.24 7.63 -0.42
C PRO A 128 -11.59 6.89 -0.34
N TYR A 129 -12.59 7.36 -1.06
CA TYR A 129 -13.93 6.78 -1.03
C TYR A 129 -14.14 5.88 -2.23
N GLY A 130 -14.95 4.83 -2.07
CA GLY A 130 -15.39 4.05 -3.21
C GLY A 130 -16.79 3.49 -3.08
N SER A 131 -17.35 3.06 -4.21
CA SER A 131 -18.67 2.45 -4.31
C SER A 131 -18.64 1.24 -5.23
N GLU A 132 -19.34 0.16 -4.85
CA GLU A 132 -19.57 -1.02 -5.70
C GLU A 132 -20.90 -0.87 -6.43
N PHE A 133 -20.93 -1.18 -7.73
CA PHE A 133 -22.17 -1.37 -8.48
C PHE A 133 -22.17 -2.75 -9.13
N ARG A 134 -23.33 -3.41 -9.14
CA ARG A 134 -23.49 -4.76 -9.72
C ARG A 134 -24.35 -4.65 -10.97
N ALA A 135 -23.70 -4.54 -12.12
CA ALA A 135 -24.38 -4.46 -13.41
C ALA A 135 -24.99 -5.81 -13.84
N GLY A 136 -24.58 -6.91 -13.21
CA GLY A 136 -25.06 -8.25 -13.57
C GLY A 136 -24.49 -8.68 -14.93
N VAL A 137 -25.28 -9.38 -15.72
CA VAL A 137 -24.86 -9.85 -17.04
C VAL A 137 -25.24 -8.83 -18.10
N LEU A 138 -24.27 -8.43 -18.93
CA LEU A 138 -24.47 -7.53 -20.07
C LEU A 138 -24.30 -8.30 -21.39
N GLY A 139 -24.98 -7.83 -22.43
CA GLY A 139 -24.75 -8.30 -23.80
C GLY A 139 -23.37 -7.89 -24.34
N ALA A 140 -22.90 -8.54 -25.41
CA ALA A 140 -21.66 -8.11 -26.07
C ALA A 140 -21.86 -6.73 -26.74
N GLY A 141 -20.91 -5.80 -26.51
CA GLY A 141 -21.00 -4.45 -27.04
C GLY A 141 -20.14 -3.44 -26.30
N GLU A 142 -20.22 -2.18 -26.74
CA GLU A 142 -19.65 -1.02 -26.05
C GLU A 142 -20.76 -0.35 -25.22
N TYR A 143 -20.41 0.06 -24.01
CA TYR A 143 -21.28 0.72 -23.05
C TYR A 143 -20.61 1.98 -22.52
N ASP A 144 -21.36 3.07 -22.43
CA ASP A 144 -20.97 4.25 -21.68
C ASP A 144 -21.41 4.10 -20.23
N VAL A 145 -20.46 4.22 -19.30
CA VAL A 145 -20.70 4.22 -17.86
C VAL A 145 -20.61 5.65 -17.37
N THR A 146 -21.69 6.19 -16.82
CA THR A 146 -21.74 7.56 -16.30
C THR A 146 -22.18 7.56 -14.84
N LEU A 147 -21.37 8.16 -13.96
CA LEU A 147 -21.75 8.41 -12.57
C LEU A 147 -22.50 9.72 -12.49
N ARG A 148 -23.70 9.71 -11.89
CA ARG A 148 -24.59 10.88 -11.88
C ARG A 148 -25.27 11.06 -10.53
N ASP A 149 -25.48 12.32 -10.17
CA ASP A 149 -26.41 12.69 -9.10
C ASP A 149 -27.86 12.29 -9.51
N PRO A 150 -28.59 11.49 -8.71
CA PRO A 150 -29.93 11.02 -9.04
C PRO A 150 -30.98 12.14 -9.07
N VAL A 151 -30.74 13.28 -8.41
CA VAL A 151 -31.69 14.39 -8.34
C VAL A 151 -31.35 15.45 -9.40
N GLY A 152 -30.12 15.96 -9.38
CA GLY A 152 -29.69 17.05 -10.26
C GLY A 152 -29.19 16.59 -11.63
N GLY A 153 -28.90 15.30 -11.80
CA GLY A 153 -28.36 14.74 -13.05
C GLY A 153 -26.91 15.13 -13.36
N THR A 154 -26.24 15.84 -12.42
CA THR A 154 -24.86 16.29 -12.52
C THR A 154 -23.93 15.09 -12.73
N ILE A 155 -23.08 15.17 -13.75
CA ILE A 155 -22.13 14.11 -14.06
C ILE A 155 -20.92 14.24 -13.12
N LEU A 156 -20.59 13.13 -12.45
CA LEU A 156 -19.49 13.03 -11.50
C LEU A 156 -18.28 12.29 -12.09
N GLY A 157 -18.51 11.47 -13.11
CA GLY A 157 -17.48 10.69 -13.77
C GLY A 157 -18.05 9.91 -14.94
N CYS A 158 -17.19 9.48 -15.85
CA CYS A 158 -17.60 8.70 -17.01
C CYS A 158 -16.44 7.82 -17.49
N SER A 159 -16.77 6.67 -18.07
CA SER A 159 -15.81 5.73 -18.64
C SER A 159 -16.49 4.85 -19.69
N THR A 160 -15.71 4.22 -20.55
CA THR A 160 -16.21 3.23 -21.51
C THR A 160 -16.01 1.81 -20.98
N LEU A 161 -17.01 0.97 -21.15
CA LEU A 161 -16.97 -0.45 -20.83
C LEU A 161 -17.19 -1.27 -22.11
N ARG A 162 -16.22 -2.12 -22.44
CA ARG A 162 -16.34 -3.08 -23.54
C ARG A 162 -16.65 -4.46 -23.01
N VAL A 163 -17.77 -5.04 -23.45
CA VAL A 163 -18.14 -6.43 -23.18
C VAL A 163 -17.87 -7.26 -24.42
N LEU A 164 -16.97 -8.24 -24.30
CA LEU A 164 -16.57 -9.12 -25.39
C LEU A 164 -17.64 -10.18 -25.69
N PRO A 165 -17.70 -10.73 -26.92
CA PRO A 165 -18.58 -11.86 -27.23
C PRO A 165 -18.30 -13.07 -26.32
N ALA A 166 -19.34 -13.87 -26.02
CA ALA A 166 -19.20 -15.04 -25.14
C ALA A 166 -18.07 -16.01 -25.55
N GLY A 167 -17.85 -16.18 -26.86
CA GLY A 167 -16.80 -17.03 -27.43
C GLY A 167 -15.40 -16.41 -27.50
N ALA A 168 -15.21 -15.18 -27.02
CA ALA A 168 -13.90 -14.52 -27.07
C ALA A 168 -12.87 -15.33 -26.25
N ARG A 169 -11.73 -15.62 -26.88
CA ARG A 169 -10.64 -16.36 -26.25
C ARG A 169 -10.00 -15.48 -25.19
N ARG A 170 -9.90 -16.01 -23.96
CA ARG A 170 -9.12 -15.42 -22.87
C ARG A 170 -7.85 -16.25 -22.70
N GLU A 171 -6.72 -15.70 -23.12
CA GLU A 171 -5.44 -16.39 -23.03
C GLU A 171 -5.04 -16.54 -21.56
N ARG A 172 -4.82 -17.78 -21.12
CA ARG A 172 -4.32 -18.13 -19.78
C ARG A 172 -2.92 -18.74 -19.90
N GLU A 173 -2.12 -18.16 -20.78
CA GLU A 173 -0.73 -18.46 -20.96
C GLU A 173 0.06 -17.19 -20.69
N ALA A 174 1.10 -17.33 -19.88
CA ALA A 174 1.94 -16.21 -19.53
C ALA A 174 2.84 -15.86 -20.72
N ASP A 175 2.67 -14.65 -21.24
CA ASP A 175 3.44 -14.12 -22.36
C ASP A 175 4.78 -13.51 -21.91
N GLY A 176 5.80 -13.68 -22.74
CA GLY A 176 7.13 -13.13 -22.55
C GLY A 176 7.88 -13.61 -21.30
N ASP A 177 8.88 -12.81 -20.93
CA ASP A 177 9.92 -13.20 -19.98
C ASP A 177 9.60 -12.78 -18.55
N ALA A 178 8.85 -11.68 -18.40
CA ALA A 178 8.43 -11.13 -17.13
C ALA A 178 7.43 -12.05 -16.41
N VAL A 179 7.20 -11.77 -15.13
CA VAL A 179 6.17 -12.47 -14.34
C VAL A 179 4.77 -12.10 -14.84
N TRP A 180 4.58 -10.83 -15.19
CA TRP A 180 3.41 -10.31 -15.90
C TRP A 180 3.82 -9.09 -16.74
N PRO A 181 3.11 -8.80 -17.84
CA PRO A 181 3.38 -7.62 -18.66
C PRO A 181 2.99 -6.34 -17.93
N ILE A 182 3.66 -5.23 -18.25
CA ILE A 182 3.28 -3.90 -17.76
C ILE A 182 2.41 -3.25 -18.85
N ARG A 183 1.11 -3.13 -18.59
CA ARG A 183 0.14 -2.51 -19.50
C ARG A 183 -0.44 -1.20 -18.97
N ARG A 184 -0.21 -0.90 -17.69
CA ARG A 184 -0.65 0.33 -17.03
C ARG A 184 0.50 0.94 -16.23
N ALA A 185 0.42 2.24 -15.97
CA ALA A 185 1.31 2.95 -15.07
C ALA A 185 0.60 3.24 -13.74
N TRP A 186 1.35 3.37 -12.64
CA TRP A 186 0.78 3.91 -11.42
C TRP A 186 0.34 5.36 -11.65
N SER A 187 -0.85 5.69 -11.21
CA SER A 187 -1.42 7.04 -11.23
C SER A 187 -2.09 7.34 -9.90
N GLY A 188 -2.38 8.60 -9.62
CA GLY A 188 -3.11 8.99 -8.40
C GLY A 188 -4.43 8.22 -8.24
N VAL A 189 -5.17 8.01 -9.33
CA VAL A 189 -6.44 7.25 -9.32
C VAL A 189 -6.22 5.77 -9.00
N LEU A 190 -5.16 5.14 -9.53
CA LEU A 190 -4.85 3.73 -9.22
C LEU A 190 -4.29 3.56 -7.80
N GLU A 191 -3.61 4.56 -7.27
CA GLU A 191 -3.26 4.62 -5.85
C GLU A 191 -4.50 4.77 -4.97
N ASP A 192 -5.50 5.55 -5.41
CA ASP A 192 -6.76 5.69 -4.70
C ASP A 192 -7.57 4.38 -4.73
N LEU A 193 -7.59 3.69 -5.87
CA LEU A 193 -8.16 2.34 -5.99
C LEU A 193 -7.42 1.32 -5.13
N TYR A 194 -6.09 1.40 -5.01
CA TYR A 194 -5.32 0.54 -4.11
C TYR A 194 -5.75 0.75 -2.66
N SER A 195 -5.88 2.01 -2.21
CA SER A 195 -6.36 2.30 -0.86
C SER A 195 -7.80 1.80 -0.63
N VAL A 196 -8.73 2.07 -1.55
CA VAL A 196 -10.11 1.56 -1.46
C VAL A 196 -10.14 0.03 -1.41
N TRP A 197 -9.33 -0.63 -2.23
CA TRP A 197 -9.20 -2.09 -2.23
C TRP A 197 -8.68 -2.62 -0.90
N VAL A 198 -7.63 -2.02 -0.31
CA VAL A 198 -7.10 -2.43 1.00
C VAL A 198 -8.15 -2.28 2.10
N SER A 199 -8.86 -1.15 2.16
CA SER A 199 -9.96 -0.95 3.11
C SER A 199 -11.03 -2.00 2.94
N ARG A 200 -11.51 -2.20 1.71
CA ARG A 200 -12.59 -3.16 1.44
C ARG A 200 -12.19 -4.60 1.74
N LEU A 201 -10.96 -4.98 1.41
CA LEU A 201 -10.43 -6.32 1.62
C LEU A 201 -10.42 -6.69 3.11
N PHE A 202 -9.98 -5.76 3.96
CA PHE A 202 -9.85 -5.97 5.40
C PHE A 202 -10.96 -5.34 6.23
N ARG A 203 -12.05 -4.89 5.60
CA ARG A 203 -13.19 -4.32 6.31
C ARG A 203 -13.69 -5.31 7.36
N THR A 204 -13.67 -4.87 8.61
CA THR A 204 -14.15 -5.63 9.75
C THR A 204 -15.44 -4.99 10.27
N PRO A 205 -16.53 -5.75 10.45
CA PRO A 205 -17.68 -5.24 11.20
C PRO A 205 -17.26 -4.93 12.64
N GLY A 206 -17.88 -3.92 13.26
CA GLY A 206 -17.42 -3.28 14.51
C GLY A 206 -16.67 -4.18 15.50
N ASN A 207 -17.36 -5.06 16.21
CA ASN A 207 -16.78 -5.89 17.28
C ASN A 207 -15.91 -7.08 16.80
N PHE A 208 -15.45 -7.10 15.56
CA PHE A 208 -14.59 -8.17 15.04
C PHE A 208 -13.27 -8.24 15.82
N ARG A 209 -13.10 -9.33 16.56
CA ARG A 209 -11.87 -9.64 17.31
C ARG A 209 -11.06 -10.76 16.66
N GLY A 210 -11.46 -11.17 15.46
CA GLY A 210 -10.89 -12.30 14.74
C GLY A 210 -9.62 -11.97 13.95
N GLY A 211 -9.17 -12.97 13.21
CA GLY A 211 -8.16 -12.84 12.18
C GLY A 211 -8.45 -13.84 11.06
N TRP A 212 -7.74 -13.71 9.95
CA TRP A 212 -7.87 -14.62 8.82
C TRP A 212 -6.76 -15.66 8.85
N HIS A 213 -7.14 -16.92 8.68
CA HIS A 213 -6.17 -18.00 8.52
C HIS A 213 -5.58 -17.93 7.11
N ARG A 214 -4.38 -17.32 7.00
CA ARG A 214 -3.65 -17.08 5.75
C ARG A 214 -4.21 -15.96 4.90
N LEU A 215 -3.32 -15.14 4.34
CA LEU A 215 -3.69 -13.99 3.51
C LEU A 215 -4.55 -14.37 2.29
N HIS A 216 -4.28 -15.50 1.64
CA HIS A 216 -5.10 -15.93 0.51
C HIS A 216 -6.56 -16.20 0.87
N ALA A 217 -6.91 -16.50 2.12
CA ALA A 217 -8.32 -16.64 2.48
C ALA A 217 -9.09 -15.34 2.23
N VAL A 218 -8.42 -14.18 2.36
CA VAL A 218 -9.02 -12.88 2.11
C VAL A 218 -9.07 -12.57 0.61
N PHE A 219 -8.03 -12.93 -0.15
CA PHE A 219 -8.03 -12.75 -1.62
C PHE A 219 -9.09 -13.60 -2.33
N ARG A 220 -9.39 -14.77 -1.78
CA ARG A 220 -10.34 -15.73 -2.38
C ARG A 220 -11.79 -15.55 -1.92
N ASP A 221 -12.06 -14.51 -1.12
CA ASP A 221 -13.42 -14.16 -0.71
C ASP A 221 -13.99 -13.12 -1.70
N PRO A 222 -14.95 -13.50 -2.58
CA PRO A 222 -15.50 -12.60 -3.60
C PRO A 222 -16.33 -11.44 -3.02
N ASP A 223 -16.79 -11.57 -1.77
CA ASP A 223 -17.50 -10.53 -1.05
C ASP A 223 -16.54 -9.56 -0.37
N ARG A 224 -15.25 -9.87 -0.25
CA ARG A 224 -14.21 -8.96 0.30
C ARG A 224 -13.34 -8.37 -0.78
N ASN A 225 -12.91 -9.20 -1.71
CA ASN A 225 -11.96 -8.81 -2.73
C ASN A 225 -12.71 -8.30 -3.96
N VAL A 226 -12.78 -6.98 -4.12
CA VAL A 226 -13.40 -6.38 -5.32
C VAL A 226 -12.67 -6.77 -6.61
N LEU A 227 -11.39 -7.16 -6.53
CA LEU A 227 -10.56 -7.67 -7.62
C LEU A 227 -10.65 -9.21 -7.82
N TYR A 228 -11.57 -9.87 -7.12
CA TYR A 228 -11.81 -11.31 -7.29
C TYR A 228 -12.16 -11.60 -8.75
N GLY A 229 -11.39 -12.48 -9.40
CA GLY A 229 -11.59 -12.84 -10.80
C GLY A 229 -11.35 -11.69 -11.79
N ALA A 230 -10.63 -10.63 -11.39
CA ALA A 230 -10.34 -9.48 -12.25
C ALA A 230 -9.70 -9.85 -13.60
N LEU A 231 -8.88 -10.91 -13.64
CA LEU A 231 -8.23 -11.39 -14.87
C LEU A 231 -9.14 -12.36 -15.66
N GLY A 232 -10.25 -12.79 -15.05
CA GLY A 232 -11.22 -13.69 -15.66
C GLY A 232 -10.72 -15.12 -15.86
N TRP A 233 -9.68 -15.52 -15.12
CA TRP A 233 -9.05 -16.85 -15.22
C TRP A 233 -9.51 -17.82 -14.13
N ALA A 234 -10.48 -17.40 -13.31
CA ALA A 234 -10.79 -18.03 -12.03
C ALA A 234 -9.55 -18.11 -11.12
N GLU A 235 -8.68 -17.09 -11.20
CA GLU A 235 -7.36 -17.08 -10.55
C GLU A 235 -7.43 -17.02 -9.03
N ASP A 236 -8.55 -16.57 -8.46
CA ASP A 236 -8.78 -16.58 -7.02
C ASP A 236 -9.71 -17.74 -6.59
N ASP A 237 -10.25 -18.49 -7.53
CA ASP A 237 -11.13 -19.62 -7.22
C ASP A 237 -10.29 -20.88 -7.01
N ALA A 238 -10.31 -21.40 -5.78
CA ALA A 238 -9.61 -22.63 -5.45
C ALA A 238 -10.28 -23.90 -6.02
N GLY A 239 -11.52 -23.80 -6.52
CA GLY A 239 -12.33 -24.94 -6.94
C GLY A 239 -12.52 -25.97 -5.83
N THR A 240 -13.24 -27.05 -6.12
CA THR A 240 -13.17 -28.28 -5.33
C THR A 240 -11.89 -29.04 -5.71
N ALA A 241 -11.39 -29.89 -4.80
CA ALA A 241 -10.14 -30.63 -4.95
C ALA A 241 -10.03 -31.51 -6.22
N ASP A 242 -11.14 -31.71 -6.94
CA ASP A 242 -11.25 -32.55 -8.14
C ASP A 242 -11.12 -31.79 -9.47
N ALA A 243 -10.93 -30.47 -9.45
CA ALA A 243 -10.63 -29.73 -10.67
C ALA A 243 -9.24 -30.17 -11.22
N PRO A 244 -9.08 -30.40 -12.54
CA PRO A 244 -7.81 -30.93 -13.06
C PRO A 244 -6.60 -30.02 -12.86
N ARG A 245 -6.78 -28.70 -12.62
CA ARG A 245 -5.72 -27.70 -12.35
C ARG A 245 -6.24 -26.41 -11.67
N PRO A 246 -6.73 -26.38 -10.42
CA PRO A 246 -7.09 -25.13 -9.77
C PRO A 246 -5.81 -24.45 -9.24
N THR A 247 -5.06 -23.81 -10.12
CA THR A 247 -3.96 -22.95 -9.68
C THR A 247 -4.55 -21.62 -9.25
N ALA A 248 -5.10 -21.59 -8.04
CA ALA A 248 -5.54 -20.36 -7.40
C ALA A 248 -4.38 -19.62 -6.76
N VAL A 249 -4.54 -18.31 -6.55
CA VAL A 249 -3.56 -17.47 -5.87
C VAL A 249 -3.23 -18.02 -4.49
N ARG A 250 -1.95 -18.23 -4.21
CA ARG A 250 -1.41 -18.67 -2.92
C ARG A 250 -0.58 -17.55 -2.33
N ALA A 251 -1.10 -16.96 -1.28
CA ALA A 251 -0.46 -15.90 -0.53
C ALA A 251 -0.37 -16.29 0.94
N ARG A 252 0.84 -16.20 1.48
CA ARG A 252 1.15 -16.19 2.91
C ARG A 252 2.05 -15.00 3.14
N ALA A 253 1.85 -14.33 4.25
CA ALA A 253 2.62 -13.16 4.61
C ALA A 253 2.77 -13.10 6.13
N ASP A 254 4.00 -12.85 6.59
CA ASP A 254 4.29 -12.28 7.90
C ASP A 254 4.22 -10.74 7.86
N CYS A 255 4.66 -10.07 8.93
CA CYS A 255 4.55 -8.63 8.99
C CYS A 255 5.47 -7.94 7.97
N GLY A 256 6.63 -8.53 7.67
CA GLY A 256 7.66 -7.95 6.83
C GLY A 256 7.33 -7.98 5.34
N ASP A 257 6.61 -9.00 4.89
CA ASP A 257 6.23 -9.19 3.49
C ASP A 257 4.78 -8.77 3.19
N LEU A 258 3.88 -8.67 4.18
CA LEU A 258 2.47 -8.30 3.98
C LEU A 258 2.26 -7.05 3.11
N PRO A 259 2.93 -5.90 3.35
CA PRO A 259 2.77 -4.74 2.48
C PRO A 259 3.16 -5.02 1.02
N TYR A 260 4.23 -5.79 0.80
CA TYR A 260 4.73 -6.11 -0.52
C TYR A 260 3.86 -7.14 -1.23
N VAL A 261 3.31 -8.12 -0.51
CA VAL A 261 2.40 -9.13 -1.08
C VAL A 261 1.08 -8.47 -1.52
N LEU A 262 0.54 -7.54 -0.71
CA LEU A 262 -0.64 -6.76 -1.09
C LEU A 262 -0.39 -5.92 -2.34
N ARG A 263 0.73 -5.18 -2.36
CA ARG A 263 1.11 -4.34 -3.49
C ARG A 263 1.39 -5.14 -4.77
N ALA A 264 2.06 -6.29 -4.65
CA ALA A 264 2.33 -7.20 -5.76
C ALA A 264 1.05 -7.83 -6.32
N TYR A 265 0.11 -8.25 -5.45
CA TYR A 265 -1.18 -8.79 -5.87
C TYR A 265 -1.97 -7.76 -6.67
N PHE A 266 -2.10 -6.54 -6.13
CA PHE A 266 -2.79 -5.46 -6.82
C PHE A 266 -2.11 -5.12 -8.16
N ALA A 267 -0.78 -5.00 -8.17
CA ALA A 267 -0.02 -4.71 -9.38
C ALA A 267 -0.17 -5.81 -10.45
N TRP A 268 -0.19 -7.08 -10.04
CA TRP A 268 -0.41 -8.19 -10.95
C TRP A 268 -1.82 -8.19 -11.54
N LYS A 269 -2.85 -7.97 -10.71
CA LYS A 269 -4.25 -7.92 -11.17
C LYS A 269 -4.53 -6.79 -12.16
N LEU A 270 -3.79 -5.69 -12.08
CA LEU A 270 -3.96 -4.52 -12.93
C LEU A 270 -2.84 -4.31 -13.93
N GLU A 271 -1.89 -5.25 -14.04
CA GLU A 271 -0.75 -5.22 -14.96
C GLU A 271 0.10 -3.94 -14.81
N LEU A 272 0.35 -3.55 -13.55
CA LEU A 272 1.16 -2.41 -13.15
C LEU A 272 2.63 -2.82 -12.93
N PRO A 273 3.59 -1.89 -13.04
CA PRO A 273 4.96 -2.16 -12.63
C PRO A 273 5.01 -2.46 -11.12
N PHE A 274 5.92 -3.35 -10.73
CA PHE A 274 6.19 -3.66 -9.33
C PHE A 274 7.70 -3.81 -9.10
N ARG A 275 8.20 -3.12 -8.09
CA ARG A 275 9.61 -3.05 -7.70
C ARG A 275 9.72 -3.12 -6.19
N PHE A 276 10.78 -3.77 -5.71
CA PHE A 276 11.22 -3.70 -4.32
C PHE A 276 12.74 -3.86 -4.21
N GLN A 277 13.28 -3.51 -3.06
CA GLN A 277 14.69 -3.59 -2.71
C GLN A 277 14.93 -4.73 -1.73
N ARG A 278 16.05 -5.44 -1.91
CA ARG A 278 16.64 -6.22 -0.82
C ARG A 278 17.56 -5.32 -0.03
N CYS A 279 17.40 -5.37 1.28
CA CYS A 279 18.18 -4.56 2.18
C CYS A 279 18.75 -5.41 3.32
N ASN A 280 19.87 -4.99 3.88
CA ASN A 280 20.35 -5.53 5.14
C ASN A 280 19.54 -4.93 6.31
N ARG A 281 19.62 -5.52 7.50
CA ARG A 281 18.80 -5.05 8.64
C ARG A 281 19.36 -3.79 9.31
N ARG A 282 20.70 -3.62 9.29
CA ARG A 282 21.48 -2.62 10.06
C ARG A 282 20.87 -2.37 11.45
N ASN A 283 21.10 -1.22 12.07
CA ASN A 283 20.45 -0.84 13.33
C ASN A 283 19.42 0.28 13.11
N ALA A 284 18.57 0.54 14.09
CA ALA A 284 17.49 1.53 13.97
C ALA A 284 17.96 2.99 13.90
N LEU A 285 19.24 3.29 14.15
CA LEU A 285 19.79 4.64 13.97
C LEU A 285 20.31 4.85 12.54
N GLN A 286 20.98 3.84 11.99
CA GLN A 286 21.56 3.89 10.65
C GLN A 286 20.54 3.65 9.54
N GLY A 287 19.48 2.90 9.86
CA GLY A 287 18.53 2.41 8.87
C GLY A 287 19.08 1.26 8.03
N ALA A 288 18.19 0.56 7.34
CA ALA A 288 18.54 -0.49 6.40
C ALA A 288 19.28 0.10 5.19
N GLU A 289 20.22 -0.66 4.65
CA GLU A 289 20.91 -0.32 3.40
C GLU A 289 20.54 -1.35 2.34
N CYS A 290 20.06 -0.85 1.22
CA CYS A 290 19.56 -1.64 0.10
C CYS A 290 20.67 -1.88 -0.93
N TYR A 291 20.72 -3.10 -1.46
CA TYR A 291 21.86 -3.56 -2.27
C TYR A 291 21.46 -4.32 -3.54
N GLU A 292 20.19 -4.66 -3.72
CA GLU A 292 19.71 -5.39 -4.91
C GLU A 292 18.27 -4.97 -5.20
N GLU A 293 18.05 -4.42 -6.38
CA GLU A 293 16.71 -4.15 -6.90
C GLU A 293 16.08 -5.43 -7.47
N ARG A 294 14.79 -5.60 -7.23
CA ARG A 294 13.98 -6.69 -7.76
C ARG A 294 12.67 -6.14 -8.32
N SER A 295 12.16 -6.77 -9.37
CA SER A 295 10.90 -6.37 -9.98
C SER A 295 10.13 -7.54 -10.60
N ASN A 296 8.92 -7.25 -11.09
CA ASN A 296 8.14 -8.20 -11.89
C ASN A 296 8.73 -8.49 -13.28
N LEU A 297 9.75 -7.73 -13.71
CA LEU A 297 10.45 -7.94 -14.99
C LEU A 297 11.52 -9.04 -14.93
N THR A 298 11.67 -9.72 -13.80
CA THR A 298 12.61 -10.84 -13.67
C THR A 298 12.27 -11.99 -14.61
N GLU A 299 13.28 -12.48 -15.35
CA GLU A 299 13.13 -13.62 -16.28
C GLU A 299 13.11 -14.99 -15.58
N ARG A 300 13.29 -15.01 -14.24
CA ARG A 300 13.44 -16.23 -13.42
C ARG A 300 12.31 -17.24 -13.61
N TYR A 301 11.13 -16.78 -14.03
CA TYR A 301 9.93 -17.60 -14.14
C TYR A 301 9.45 -17.81 -15.60
N ARG A 302 10.22 -17.39 -16.61
CA ARG A 302 9.93 -17.56 -18.05
C ARG A 302 9.47 -18.98 -18.42
N GLY A 303 10.02 -20.01 -17.78
CA GLY A 303 9.66 -21.42 -18.02
C GLY A 303 8.30 -21.89 -17.47
N ARG A 304 7.47 -21.00 -16.89
CA ARG A 304 6.13 -21.35 -16.37
C ARG A 304 5.05 -20.77 -17.26
N SER A 305 4.31 -21.62 -17.96
CA SER A 305 3.24 -21.20 -18.86
C SER A 305 1.97 -20.75 -18.13
N ASP A 306 1.64 -21.33 -16.97
CA ASP A 306 0.48 -20.88 -16.19
C ASP A 306 0.80 -19.54 -15.49
N PRO A 307 0.11 -18.43 -15.84
CA PRO A 307 0.38 -17.12 -15.23
C PRO A 307 0.10 -17.08 -13.73
N VAL A 308 -0.88 -17.85 -13.23
CA VAL A 308 -1.18 -17.85 -11.79
C VAL A 308 -0.11 -18.61 -11.01
N GLU A 309 0.40 -19.72 -11.57
CA GLU A 309 1.54 -20.42 -10.97
C GLU A 309 2.81 -19.57 -11.04
N ARG A 310 3.03 -18.87 -12.16
CA ARG A 310 4.15 -17.93 -12.33
C ARG A 310 4.11 -16.86 -11.24
N PHE A 311 2.96 -16.25 -11.00
CA PHE A 311 2.75 -15.28 -9.93
C PHE A 311 2.91 -15.88 -8.52
N ASN A 312 2.34 -17.05 -8.26
CA ASN A 312 2.50 -17.73 -6.96
C ASN A 312 3.97 -17.97 -6.62
N ARG A 313 4.77 -18.45 -7.59
CA ARG A 313 6.20 -18.67 -7.40
C ARG A 313 6.98 -17.37 -7.23
N PHE A 314 6.58 -16.32 -7.92
CA PHE A 314 7.13 -14.98 -7.70
C PHE A 314 6.91 -14.51 -6.26
N LEU A 315 5.69 -14.61 -5.73
CA LEU A 315 5.44 -14.28 -4.32
C LEU A 315 6.29 -15.16 -3.39
N GLU A 316 6.15 -16.48 -3.50
CA GLU A 316 6.75 -17.47 -2.58
C GLU A 316 8.27 -17.46 -2.54
N THR A 317 8.95 -17.07 -3.63
CA THR A 317 10.41 -17.24 -3.76
C THR A 317 11.17 -16.00 -4.19
N TRP A 318 10.48 -14.95 -4.63
CA TRP A 318 11.10 -13.68 -5.00
C TRP A 318 10.83 -12.61 -3.96
N VAL A 319 9.55 -12.36 -3.68
CA VAL A 319 9.09 -11.29 -2.79
C VAL A 319 9.35 -11.66 -1.34
N THR A 320 8.73 -12.73 -0.82
CA THR A 320 8.80 -13.07 0.61
C THR A 320 10.21 -13.43 1.08
N VAL A 321 11.06 -13.97 0.20
CA VAL A 321 12.47 -14.26 0.48
C VAL A 321 13.36 -13.01 0.34
N GLY A 322 12.91 -12.01 -0.43
CA GLY A 322 13.67 -10.80 -0.72
C GLY A 322 13.49 -9.68 0.31
N VAL A 323 12.36 -9.67 1.03
CA VAL A 323 12.02 -8.63 2.01
C VAL A 323 11.94 -9.17 3.43
N HIS A 324 11.96 -8.26 4.41
CA HIS A 324 11.75 -8.54 5.82
C HIS A 324 11.33 -7.25 6.54
N SER A 325 10.94 -7.33 7.81
CA SER A 325 10.48 -6.16 8.60
C SER A 325 11.51 -5.02 8.76
N ALA A 326 12.78 -5.21 8.37
CA ALA A 326 13.76 -4.14 8.30
C ALA A 326 13.86 -3.44 6.95
N THR A 327 13.34 -4.02 5.87
CA THR A 327 13.44 -3.45 4.52
C THR A 327 12.91 -2.02 4.45
N PRO A 328 11.75 -1.66 5.03
CA PRO A 328 11.27 -0.28 5.00
C PRO A 328 11.93 0.63 6.06
N ARG A 329 12.89 0.13 6.85
CA ARG A 329 13.60 0.91 7.88
C ARG A 329 14.76 1.75 7.31
N THR A 330 14.63 2.25 6.09
CA THR A 330 15.57 3.19 5.46
C THR A 330 15.44 4.59 6.05
N LEU A 331 16.46 5.42 5.84
CA LEU A 331 16.42 6.84 6.22
C LEU A 331 15.51 7.64 5.26
N PRO A 332 14.94 8.78 5.69
CA PRO A 332 14.06 9.62 4.86
C PRO A 332 14.70 10.06 3.54
N GLU A 333 15.98 10.40 3.58
CA GLU A 333 16.79 10.86 2.44
C GLU A 333 17.21 9.76 1.45
N ASP A 334 16.86 8.49 1.71
CA ASP A 334 17.18 7.38 0.80
C ASP A 334 16.19 7.31 -0.37
N ASP A 335 16.55 7.95 -1.48
CA ASP A 335 15.79 7.98 -2.73
C ASP A 335 15.72 6.61 -3.44
N GLY A 336 16.62 5.68 -3.12
CA GLY A 336 16.62 4.33 -3.67
C GLY A 336 15.65 3.37 -2.97
N SER A 337 15.23 3.72 -1.76
CA SER A 337 14.38 2.89 -0.92
C SER A 337 12.94 2.75 -1.42
N ASP A 338 12.28 1.67 -1.04
CA ASP A 338 10.90 1.36 -1.45
C ASP A 338 9.85 2.23 -0.75
N PHE A 339 10.22 2.89 0.35
CA PHE A 339 9.29 3.61 1.20
C PHE A 339 9.83 4.98 1.60
N TYR A 340 8.96 5.97 1.61
CA TYR A 340 9.28 7.31 2.11
C TYR A 340 8.27 7.74 3.19
N PRO A 341 8.70 8.60 4.13
CA PRO A 341 7.82 9.09 5.19
C PRO A 341 6.83 10.12 4.65
N ILE A 342 5.63 10.11 5.22
CA ILE A 342 4.52 10.98 4.83
C ILE A 342 4.10 11.90 5.96
N GLU A 343 3.33 12.92 5.62
CA GLU A 343 2.73 13.86 6.56
C GLU A 343 1.64 13.19 7.43
N MET A 344 1.27 13.85 8.52
CA MET A 344 0.23 13.35 9.43
C MET A 344 -1.10 14.04 9.17
N THR A 345 -1.70 13.71 8.02
CA THR A 345 -3.00 14.25 7.57
C THR A 345 -4.01 13.14 7.29
N ARG A 346 -5.29 13.51 7.16
CA ARG A 346 -6.37 12.58 6.78
C ARG A 346 -6.13 11.96 5.41
N THR A 347 -5.64 12.74 4.46
CA THR A 347 -5.29 12.28 3.10
C THR A 347 -4.12 11.31 3.13
N ALA A 348 -3.08 11.60 3.92
CA ALA A 348 -1.86 10.81 3.95
C ALA A 348 -2.01 9.50 4.73
N LEU A 349 -2.66 9.53 5.89
CA LEU A 349 -2.87 8.35 6.75
C LEU A 349 -4.03 7.48 6.25
N ARG A 350 -3.97 7.08 4.98
CA ARG A 350 -5.00 6.31 4.29
C ARG A 350 -4.68 4.80 4.23
N PRO A 351 -5.65 3.95 3.91
CA PRO A 351 -5.43 2.51 3.74
C PRO A 351 -4.30 2.21 2.75
N GLY A 352 -3.49 1.19 3.05
CA GLY A 352 -2.28 0.84 2.30
C GLY A 352 -1.01 1.55 2.80
N THR A 353 -1.12 2.59 3.61
CA THR A 353 0.01 3.16 4.37
C THR A 353 0.62 2.10 5.29
N VAL A 354 1.93 2.11 5.45
CA VAL A 354 2.65 1.18 6.34
C VAL A 354 3.08 1.90 7.61
N TYR A 355 2.79 1.32 8.76
CA TYR A 355 3.39 1.74 10.02
C TYR A 355 4.56 0.84 10.37
N VAL A 356 5.77 1.41 10.36
CA VAL A 356 7.02 0.72 10.64
C VAL A 356 7.33 0.85 12.13
N TRP A 357 7.51 -0.26 12.85
CA TRP A 357 7.86 -0.23 14.27
C TRP A 357 9.34 0.07 14.49
N PRO A 358 9.72 0.72 15.61
CA PRO A 358 11.10 0.94 15.99
C PRO A 358 11.84 -0.38 16.31
N TYR A 359 11.13 -1.43 16.73
CA TYR A 359 11.71 -2.70 17.17
C TYR A 359 11.61 -3.84 16.15
N GLY A 360 11.13 -3.57 14.93
CA GLY A 360 11.07 -4.57 13.85
C GLY A 360 9.74 -5.31 13.78
N HIS A 361 8.74 -4.62 13.24
CA HIS A 361 7.41 -5.13 12.92
C HIS A 361 6.73 -4.13 11.98
N LEU A 362 5.82 -4.56 11.11
CA LEU A 362 5.09 -3.67 10.22
C LEU A 362 3.59 -3.90 10.36
N LEU A 363 2.83 -2.81 10.25
CA LEU A 363 1.38 -2.86 10.12
C LEU A 363 0.98 -2.20 8.79
N VAL A 364 -0.08 -2.68 8.18
CA VAL A 364 -0.70 -2.02 7.01
C VAL A 364 -1.98 -1.36 7.48
N ILE A 365 -2.09 -0.05 7.34
CA ILE A 365 -3.31 0.71 7.63
C ILE A 365 -4.43 0.19 6.73
N THR A 366 -5.59 -0.08 7.32
CA THR A 366 -6.75 -0.60 6.59
C THR A 366 -7.92 0.35 6.60
N ASP A 367 -8.13 1.12 7.67
CA ASP A 367 -9.28 2.02 7.73
C ASP A 367 -9.20 3.03 8.88
N TRP A 368 -10.17 3.93 8.92
CA TRP A 368 -10.56 4.70 10.08
C TRP A 368 -11.98 4.28 10.49
N ILE A 369 -12.12 3.64 11.65
CA ILE A 369 -13.40 3.10 12.10
C ILE A 369 -13.96 3.95 13.22
N GLU A 370 -15.23 4.32 13.10
CA GLU A 370 -16.02 4.95 14.15
C GLU A 370 -16.43 3.91 15.22
N ASP A 371 -16.21 4.22 16.49
CA ASP A 371 -16.72 3.43 17.61
C ASP A 371 -18.17 3.81 17.97
N GLU A 372 -18.79 3.04 18.85
CA GLU A 372 -20.19 3.27 19.29
C GLU A 372 -20.40 4.64 19.98
N ALA A 373 -19.33 5.29 20.43
CA ALA A 373 -19.37 6.61 21.06
C ALA A 373 -19.11 7.75 20.06
N GLY A 374 -19.00 7.46 18.75
CA GLY A 374 -18.71 8.41 17.69
C GLY A 374 -17.21 8.76 17.56
N GLY A 375 -16.34 8.04 18.25
CA GLY A 375 -14.90 8.22 18.18
C GLY A 375 -14.31 7.49 16.98
N VAL A 376 -13.69 8.23 16.06
CA VAL A 376 -13.00 7.60 14.91
C VAL A 376 -11.59 7.19 15.31
N SER A 377 -11.17 5.97 14.99
CA SER A 377 -9.84 5.43 15.31
C SER A 377 -9.20 4.74 14.12
N LEU A 378 -7.91 5.00 13.91
CA LEU A 378 -7.11 4.35 12.88
C LEU A 378 -6.98 2.85 13.20
N VAL A 379 -7.12 2.03 12.17
CA VAL A 379 -6.97 0.58 12.27
C VAL A 379 -6.02 0.04 11.21
N ALA A 380 -5.43 -1.11 11.51
CA ALA A 380 -4.46 -1.77 10.65
C ALA A 380 -4.55 -3.29 10.77
N VAL A 381 -3.88 -3.97 9.84
CA VAL A 381 -3.65 -5.41 9.91
C VAL A 381 -2.19 -5.75 10.09
N ASP A 382 -1.98 -6.91 10.70
CA ASP A 382 -0.71 -7.47 11.10
C ASP A 382 -0.60 -8.91 10.62
N GLY A 383 0.42 -9.20 9.80
CA GLY A 383 0.76 -10.54 9.35
C GLY A 383 1.66 -11.27 10.35
N HIS A 384 1.33 -12.51 10.67
CA HIS A 384 2.09 -13.35 11.59
C HIS A 384 2.90 -14.40 10.85
N ILE A 385 3.95 -14.90 11.49
CA ILE A 385 4.85 -15.92 10.91
C ILE A 385 4.10 -17.23 10.58
N ASP A 386 3.02 -17.53 11.31
CA ASP A 386 2.15 -18.67 11.03
C ASP A 386 1.20 -18.43 9.81
N GLY A 387 1.29 -17.24 9.22
CA GLY A 387 0.50 -16.76 8.09
C GLY A 387 -0.84 -16.14 8.49
N THR A 388 -1.21 -16.11 9.77
CA THR A 388 -2.45 -15.46 10.19
C THR A 388 -2.36 -13.95 10.01
N VAL A 389 -3.50 -13.33 9.67
CA VAL A 389 -3.60 -11.86 9.58
C VAL A 389 -4.56 -11.40 10.65
N THR A 390 -4.11 -10.50 11.53
CA THR A 390 -4.88 -10.03 12.69
C THR A 390 -5.11 -8.54 12.63
N PHE A 391 -6.21 -8.10 13.24
CA PHE A 391 -6.62 -6.71 13.28
C PHE A 391 -6.01 -5.95 14.48
N LYS A 392 -5.68 -4.67 14.30
CA LYS A 392 -5.05 -3.80 15.31
C LYS A 392 -5.70 -2.43 15.32
N HIS A 393 -6.14 -1.98 16.50
CA HIS A 393 -6.53 -0.58 16.71
C HIS A 393 -5.32 0.29 17.07
N PHE A 394 -5.41 1.57 16.72
CA PHE A 394 -4.41 2.55 17.12
C PHE A 394 -4.32 2.70 18.64
N SER A 395 -3.14 2.40 19.16
CA SER A 395 -2.81 2.51 20.58
C SER A 395 -1.30 2.60 20.74
N PRO A 396 -0.78 3.12 21.86
CA PRO A 396 0.66 3.09 22.14
C PRO A 396 1.29 1.69 22.14
N GLN A 397 0.50 0.65 22.41
CA GLN A 397 0.95 -0.74 22.40
C GLN A 397 1.09 -1.29 20.97
N ASN A 398 0.12 -1.00 20.10
CA ASN A 398 0.12 -1.49 18.71
C ASN A 398 0.93 -0.59 17.77
N PHE A 399 1.05 0.70 18.08
CA PHE A 399 1.77 1.69 17.27
C PHE A 399 2.87 2.36 18.11
N PRO A 400 3.88 1.60 18.55
CA PRO A 400 4.92 2.12 19.44
C PRO A 400 5.77 3.17 18.73
N TYR A 401 5.81 4.38 19.29
CA TYR A 401 6.61 5.49 18.76
C TYR A 401 7.80 5.84 19.67
N LEU A 402 9.01 5.89 19.10
CA LEU A 402 10.26 6.22 19.81
C LEU A 402 10.93 7.51 19.31
N PRO A 403 10.75 8.66 19.99
CA PRO A 403 11.32 9.93 19.60
C PRO A 403 12.82 9.87 19.32
N GLY A 404 13.26 10.50 18.23
CA GLY A 404 14.68 10.64 17.88
C GLY A 404 15.22 9.61 16.89
N LEU A 405 14.50 8.52 16.54
CA LEU A 405 14.87 7.72 15.38
C LEU A 405 14.10 8.17 14.13
N ARG A 406 14.75 8.09 12.97
CA ARG A 406 14.21 8.53 11.67
C ARG A 406 13.84 7.38 10.72
N THR A 407 13.92 6.14 11.18
CA THR A 407 13.78 4.93 10.35
C THR A 407 12.43 4.23 10.48
N PHE A 408 11.48 4.78 11.25
CA PHE A 408 10.23 4.11 11.59
C PHE A 408 9.04 5.08 11.49
N GLY A 409 7.83 4.66 11.85
CA GLY A 409 6.62 5.48 11.77
C GLY A 409 5.83 5.27 10.47
N PHE A 410 5.01 6.25 10.08
CA PHE A 410 4.16 6.16 8.89
C PHE A 410 4.97 6.36 7.61
N LYS A 411 4.92 5.39 6.71
CA LYS A 411 5.55 5.45 5.39
C LYS A 411 4.61 4.92 4.32
N THR A 412 4.83 5.32 3.08
CA THR A 412 4.11 4.77 1.92
C THR A 412 5.10 4.32 0.85
N PHE A 413 4.63 3.49 -0.07
CA PHE A 413 5.43 3.04 -1.21
C PHE A 413 5.87 4.23 -2.05
N ARG A 414 7.16 4.29 -2.37
CA ARG A 414 7.73 5.27 -3.29
C ARG A 414 7.11 5.08 -4.68
N PRO A 415 6.63 6.16 -5.34
CA PRO A 415 6.17 6.06 -6.70
C PRO A 415 7.26 5.49 -7.60
N ILE A 416 6.85 4.70 -8.59
CA ILE A 416 7.73 4.11 -9.59
C ILE A 416 7.22 4.42 -10.98
N VAL A 417 8.14 4.69 -11.90
CA VAL A 417 7.85 4.95 -13.31
C VAL A 417 8.41 3.81 -14.12
N TYR A 418 7.62 3.32 -15.08
CA TYR A 418 8.10 2.40 -16.10
C TYR A 418 8.32 3.16 -17.41
N ALA A 419 9.58 3.23 -17.86
CA ALA A 419 9.97 3.89 -19.09
C ALA A 419 11.18 3.19 -19.70
N ASP A 420 11.22 3.09 -21.03
CA ASP A 420 12.34 2.48 -21.77
C ASP A 420 12.69 1.05 -21.32
N GLY A 421 11.70 0.26 -20.91
CA GLY A 421 11.90 -1.11 -20.43
C GLY A 421 12.42 -1.22 -18.99
N GLU A 422 12.58 -0.11 -18.28
CA GLU A 422 13.08 -0.08 -16.90
C GLU A 422 12.05 0.50 -15.92
N ILE A 423 12.04 -0.03 -14.70
CA ILE A 423 11.26 0.51 -13.59
C ILE A 423 12.19 1.34 -12.73
N ARG A 424 11.90 2.63 -12.54
CA ARG A 424 12.74 3.54 -11.76
C ARG A 424 11.94 4.13 -10.59
N PRO A 425 12.51 4.16 -9.38
CA PRO A 425 11.91 4.89 -8.27
C PRO A 425 11.98 6.39 -8.52
N VAL A 426 11.03 7.11 -7.94
CA VAL A 426 10.98 8.57 -8.00
C VAL A 426 11.61 9.11 -6.74
N ASP A 427 12.64 9.94 -6.88
CA ASP A 427 13.31 10.59 -5.75
C ASP A 427 12.40 11.59 -5.01
N ASN A 428 12.84 12.02 -3.82
CA ASN A 428 12.08 12.93 -2.97
C ASN A 428 11.81 14.29 -3.64
N ALA A 429 12.71 14.76 -4.51
CA ALA A 429 12.53 16.01 -5.25
C ALA A 429 11.42 15.88 -6.30
N GLY A 430 11.37 14.75 -7.01
CA GLY A 430 10.33 14.41 -7.97
C GLY A 430 8.97 14.24 -7.29
N ILE A 431 8.91 13.60 -6.12
CA ILE A 431 7.68 13.50 -5.32
C ILE A 431 7.16 14.89 -4.95
N ALA A 432 8.04 15.77 -4.45
CA ALA A 432 7.65 17.13 -4.06
C ALA A 432 7.17 17.97 -5.25
N ALA A 433 7.72 17.73 -6.45
CA ALA A 433 7.35 18.46 -7.66
C ALA A 433 6.07 17.92 -8.33
N ALA A 434 5.73 16.65 -8.14
CA ALA A 434 4.66 15.96 -8.86
C ALA A 434 3.23 16.25 -8.37
N GLU A 435 3.06 17.09 -7.33
CA GLU A 435 1.77 17.37 -6.67
C GLU A 435 0.97 16.10 -6.32
N VAL A 436 1.68 14.99 -6.05
CA VAL A 436 1.07 13.70 -5.72
C VAL A 436 0.29 13.78 -4.40
N PRO A 437 -0.79 12.99 -4.24
CA PRO A 437 -1.65 13.06 -3.06
C PRO A 437 -0.94 12.67 -1.75
N LEU A 438 0.17 11.92 -1.83
CA LEU A 438 0.99 11.54 -0.70
C LEU A 438 2.34 12.28 -0.78
N VAL A 439 2.50 13.32 0.02
CA VAL A 439 3.69 14.19 -0.03
C VAL A 439 4.77 13.64 0.91
N PHE A 440 6.04 13.71 0.47
CA PHE A 440 7.19 13.44 1.33
C PHE A 440 7.21 14.40 2.52
N SER A 441 7.30 13.85 3.73
CA SER A 441 7.39 14.67 4.94
C SER A 441 8.16 13.99 6.06
N GLU A 442 9.05 14.76 6.69
CA GLU A 442 9.74 14.36 7.91
C GLU A 442 9.03 14.86 9.19
N GLU A 443 7.78 15.34 9.09
CA GLU A 443 7.02 15.92 10.20
C GLU A 443 7.08 15.04 11.45
N GLN A 444 6.77 13.76 11.30
CA GLN A 444 6.73 12.82 12.42
C GLN A 444 8.05 12.77 13.20
N TYR A 445 9.20 12.87 12.52
CA TYR A 445 10.53 12.78 13.16
C TYR A 445 10.89 13.98 14.02
N ARG A 446 10.11 15.06 13.95
CA ARG A 446 10.33 16.27 14.74
C ARG A 446 9.78 16.14 16.16
N PHE A 447 8.92 15.17 16.45
CA PHE A 447 8.40 14.97 17.81
C PHE A 447 9.50 14.55 18.79
N ARG A 448 9.59 15.29 19.91
CA ARG A 448 10.55 15.03 20.99
C ARG A 448 9.99 14.13 22.10
N ARG A 449 8.67 13.93 22.14
CA ARG A 449 7.99 13.07 23.12
C ARG A 449 6.93 12.22 22.42
N SER A 450 6.80 10.95 22.79
CA SER A 450 5.81 10.06 22.15
C SER A 450 4.37 10.55 22.30
N ARG A 451 4.04 11.21 23.42
CA ARG A 451 2.72 11.80 23.63
C ARG A 451 2.33 12.83 22.57
N ASP A 452 3.30 13.54 21.99
CA ASP A 452 3.04 14.58 21.00
C ASP A 452 2.70 13.93 19.64
N PHE A 453 3.35 12.80 19.32
CA PHE A 453 2.99 11.93 18.18
C PHE A 453 1.55 11.38 18.31
N TYR A 454 1.22 10.78 19.46
CA TYR A 454 -0.14 10.22 19.67
C TYR A 454 -1.22 11.32 19.61
N ARG A 455 -0.96 12.50 20.17
CA ARG A 455 -1.84 13.67 20.03
C ARG A 455 -1.99 14.12 18.58
N ALA A 456 -0.95 14.05 17.77
CA ALA A 456 -1.05 14.38 16.35
C ALA A 456 -1.99 13.41 15.62
N VAL A 457 -1.86 12.10 15.83
CA VAL A 457 -2.78 11.10 15.23
C VAL A 457 -4.21 11.29 15.74
N TRP A 458 -4.41 11.52 17.04
CA TRP A 458 -5.76 11.77 17.58
C TRP A 458 -6.40 13.06 17.06
N ARG A 459 -5.61 14.08 16.71
CA ARG A 459 -6.14 15.26 16.00
C ARG A 459 -6.62 14.90 14.60
N VAL A 460 -5.92 14.01 13.89
CA VAL A 460 -6.37 13.51 12.59
C VAL A 460 -7.69 12.73 12.74
N SER A 461 -7.81 11.84 13.74
CA SER A 461 -9.07 11.17 14.13
C SER A 461 -10.24 12.15 14.25
N ALA A 462 -10.03 13.28 14.94
CA ALA A 462 -11.09 14.23 15.22
C ALA A 462 -11.63 14.92 13.94
N LEU A 463 -10.86 14.95 12.84
CA LEU A 463 -11.29 15.53 11.57
C LEU A 463 -12.32 14.66 10.82
N PHE A 464 -12.61 13.46 11.31
CA PHE A 464 -13.63 12.58 10.74
C PHE A 464 -14.99 12.74 11.43
N ALA A 465 -15.05 13.40 12.58
CA ALA A 465 -16.29 13.58 13.36
C ALA A 465 -17.32 14.52 12.68
N ASP A 466 -16.91 15.23 11.62
CA ASP A 466 -17.73 16.21 10.88
C ASP A 466 -18.12 15.74 9.46
N ASP A 467 -17.88 14.49 9.08
CA ASP A 467 -18.17 13.99 7.73
C ASP A 467 -19.55 13.28 7.66
N PRO A 468 -20.59 13.88 7.05
CA PRO A 468 -21.94 13.33 7.02
C PRO A 468 -22.10 12.10 6.13
N SER A 469 -21.04 11.57 5.50
CA SER A 469 -21.13 10.39 4.63
C SER A 469 -21.21 9.05 5.37
N GLY A 470 -21.24 9.06 6.71
CA GLY A 470 -21.25 7.87 7.58
C GLY A 470 -22.63 7.28 7.91
N SER A 471 -23.62 7.39 7.01
CA SER A 471 -24.93 6.72 7.15
C SER A 471 -25.30 5.90 5.94
#